data_AF-A0A9D3Y3V7-F1
#
_entry.id   AF-A0A9D3Y3V7-F1
#
_cell.length_a   1.000
_cell.length_b   1.000
_cell.length_c   1.000
_cell.angle_alpha   90.00
_cell.angle_beta   90.00
_cell.angle_gamma   90.00
#
_symmetry.space_group_name_H-M   'P 1'
#
loop_
_entity.id
_entity.type
_entity.pdbx_description
1 polymer ?
#
loop_
_entity_poly.entity_id
_entity_poly.type
_entity_poly.pdbx_seq_one_letter_code
_entity_poly.pdbx_strand_id
1 'polypeptide(L)' 'MVRRQWKHLSGIGCQMFEQFPPEVLEKGRKLVPKLKVAKQEGKRSWIVYDTLYMDGKPVNQ' A
#
# COMPACT_ATOMS: atom_id res chain seq x y z
N MET A 1 14.27 -5.35 -23.90
CA MET A 1 13.08 -5.24 -23.03
C MET A 1 13.24 -6.26 -21.89
N VAL A 2 13.79 -5.86 -20.76
CA VAL A 2 14.05 -6.77 -19.62
C VAL A 2 12.74 -6.98 -18.87
N ARG A 3 12.18 -8.20 -18.96
CA ARG A 3 11.05 -8.61 -18.13
C ARG A 3 11.58 -8.76 -16.69
N ARG A 4 11.02 -8.03 -15.73
CA ARG A 4 11.29 -8.22 -14.28
C ARG A 4 10.82 -9.63 -13.89
N GLN A 5 11.65 -10.65 -14.10
CA GLN A 5 11.47 -11.94 -13.45
C GLN A 5 11.73 -11.74 -11.96
N TRP A 6 10.72 -12.01 -11.13
CA TRP A 6 10.88 -12.08 -9.68
C TRP A 6 11.95 -13.12 -9.37
N LYS A 7 13.04 -12.71 -8.74
CA LYS A 7 14.06 -13.65 -8.25
C LYS A 7 13.47 -14.34 -7.02
N HIS A 8 12.95 -15.55 -7.20
CA HIS A 8 12.70 -16.46 -6.09
C HIS A 8 14.05 -16.81 -5.45
N LEU A 9 14.40 -16.15 -4.35
CA LEU A 9 15.44 -16.65 -3.45
C LEU A 9 14.85 -17.88 -2.77
N SER A 10 15.44 -19.05 -3.03
CA SER A 10 14.94 -20.35 -2.58
C SER A 10 14.75 -20.39 -1.07
N GLY A 11 13.51 -20.44 -0.61
CA GLY A 11 13.16 -20.76 0.79
C GLY A 11 12.96 -19.58 1.74
N ILE A 12 13.19 -18.33 1.32
CA ILE A 12 12.94 -17.15 2.17
C ILE A 12 11.96 -16.22 1.46
N GLY A 13 10.80 -15.99 2.08
CA GLY A 13 9.85 -14.98 1.59
C GLY A 13 10.50 -13.60 1.66
N CYS A 14 11.01 -13.11 0.53
CA CYS A 14 11.61 -11.78 0.47
C CYS A 14 10.51 -10.72 0.45
N GLN A 15 10.25 -10.11 1.60
CA GLN A 15 9.41 -8.92 1.68
C GLN A 15 10.24 -7.71 1.24
N MET A 16 10.12 -7.34 -0.02
CA MET A 16 10.77 -6.16 -0.57
C MET A 16 9.90 -4.95 -0.26
N PHE A 17 10.28 -4.21 0.78
CA PHE A 17 9.68 -2.91 1.05
C PHE A 17 10.27 -1.89 0.09
N GLU A 18 9.41 -1.20 -0.65
CA GLU A 18 9.80 -0.02 -1.39
C GLU A 18 10.28 1.04 -0.39
N GLN A 19 11.48 1.57 -0.60
CA GLN A 19 12.04 2.62 0.27
C GLN A 19 11.33 3.93 -0.05
N PHE A 20 10.28 4.23 0.71
CA PHE A 20 9.62 5.52 0.65
C PHE A 20 10.31 6.54 1.57
N PRO A 21 10.27 7.83 1.22
CA PRO A 21 10.65 8.90 2.14
C PRO A 21 9.88 8.78 3.47
N PRO A 22 10.49 9.19 4.59
CA PRO A 22 9.85 9.11 5.91
C PRO A 22 8.51 9.86 5.95
N GLU A 23 8.39 11.02 5.27
CA GLU A 23 7.13 11.76 5.23
C GLU A 23 5.96 10.97 4.61
N VAL A 24 6.24 10.13 3.61
CA VAL A 24 5.25 9.30 2.93
C VAL A 24 4.81 8.17 3.85
N LEU A 25 5.76 7.56 4.57
CA LEU A 25 5.46 6.50 5.55
C LEU A 25 4.60 7.03 6.70
N GLU A 26 4.89 8.25 7.19
CA GLU A 26 4.08 8.87 8.24
C GLU A 26 2.66 9.18 7.79
N LYS A 27 2.48 9.72 6.57
CA LYS A 27 1.15 9.91 5.97
C LYS A 27 0.41 8.59 5.81
N GLY A 28 1.08 7.57 5.25
CA GLY A 28 0.52 6.23 5.09
C GLY A 28 0.05 5.62 6.41
N ARG A 29 0.85 5.74 7.49
CA ARG A 29 0.49 5.28 8.84
C ARG A 29 -0.80 5.91 9.35
N LYS A 30 -1.04 7.20 9.08
CA LYS A 30 -2.28 7.92 9.45
C LYS A 30 -3.50 7.41 8.68
N LEU A 31 -3.31 6.85 7.49
CA LEU A 31 -4.38 6.32 6.63
C LEU A 31 -4.75 4.87 6.96
N VAL A 32 -3.87 4.10 7.62
CA VAL A 32 -4.12 2.69 7.97
C VAL A 32 -5.40 2.48 8.79
N PRO A 33 -5.73 3.29 9.81
CA PRO A 33 -7.00 3.15 10.54
C PRO A 33 -8.22 3.33 9.65
N LYS A 34 -8.22 4.35 8.79
CA LYS A 34 -9.32 4.61 7.83
C LYS A 34 -9.46 3.46 6.83
N LEU A 35 -8.33 2.93 6.34
CA LEU A 35 -8.31 1.76 5.47
C LEU A 35 -8.94 0.54 6.14
N LYS A 36 -8.65 0.30 7.44
CA LYS A 36 -9.23 -0.81 8.20
C LYS A 36 -10.75 -0.68 8.32
N VAL A 37 -11.23 0.51 8.69
CA VAL A 37 -12.68 0.79 8.79
C VAL A 37 -13.35 0.59 7.43
N ALA A 38 -12.78 1.15 6.36
CA ALA A 38 -13.31 1.00 5.01
C ALA A 38 -13.40 -0.46 4.55
N LYS A 39 -12.41 -1.28 4.90
CA LYS A 39 -12.44 -2.73 4.63
C LYS A 39 -13.49 -3.47 5.47
N GLN A 40 -13.70 -3.07 6.72
CA GLN A 40 -14.77 -3.63 7.57
C GLN A 40 -16.16 -3.29 7.02
N GLU A 41 -16.33 -2.11 6.44
CA GLU A 41 -17.55 -1.69 5.74
C GLU A 41 -17.76 -2.39 4.38
N GLY A 42 -16.83 -3.26 3.96
CA GLY A 42 -16.90 -3.98 2.68
C GLY A 42 -16.50 -3.17 1.46
N LYS A 43 -15.93 -1.97 1.62
CA LYS A 43 -15.51 -1.10 0.52
C LYS A 43 -14.19 -1.57 -0.09
N ARG A 44 -14.04 -1.46 -1.41
CA ARG A 44 -12.78 -1.77 -2.08
C ARG A 44 -11.77 -0.67 -1.82
N SER A 45 -10.86 -0.92 -0.88
CA SER A 45 -9.99 0.13 -0.35
C SER A 45 -8.51 -0.28 -0.34
N TRP A 46 -7.64 0.63 -0.78
CA TRP A 46 -6.19 0.44 -0.83
C TRP A 46 -5.45 1.78 -0.69
N ILE A 47 -4.22 1.76 -0.18
CA ILE A 47 -3.35 2.94 -0.11
C ILE A 47 -2.35 2.82 -1.25
N VAL A 48 -2.16 3.91 -2.00
CA VAL A 48 -1.07 4.06 -2.98
C VAL A 48 -0.28 5.29 -2.57
N TYR A 49 1.03 5.11 -2.36
CA TYR A 49 1.93 6.18 -1.91
C TYR A 49 1.43 6.81 -0.59
N ASP A 50 0.89 8.02 -0.61
CA ASP A 50 0.31 8.73 0.54
C ASP A 50 -1.21 8.96 0.42
N THR A 51 -1.88 8.29 -0.51
CA THR A 51 -3.30 8.50 -0.80
C THR A 51 -4.11 7.23 -0.54
N LEU A 52 -5.21 7.37 0.18
CA LEU A 52 -6.20 6.30 0.38
C LEU A 52 -7.23 6.33 -0.75
N TYR A 53 -7.46 5.20 -1.40
CA TYR A 53 -8.53 5.02 -2.37
C TYR A 53 -9.63 4.18 -1.76
N MET A 54 -10.88 4.60 -1.96
CA MET A 54 -12.10 3.86 -1.58
C MET A 54 -13.01 3.80 -2.81
N ASP A 55 -13.35 2.58 -3.23
CA ASP A 55 -14.14 2.28 -4.43
C ASP A 55 -13.60 2.97 -5.69
N GLY A 56 -12.26 3.04 -5.79
CA GLY A 56 -11.55 3.65 -6.91
C GLY A 56 -11.45 5.17 -6.87
N LYS A 57 -12.00 5.83 -5.84
CA LYS A 57 -11.91 7.29 -5.67
C LYS A 57 -10.87 7.66 -4.60
N PRO A 58 -10.03 8.67 -4.84
CA PRO A 58 -9.13 9.16 -3.81
C PRO A 58 -9.94 9.82 -2.69
N VAL A 59 -9.64 9.44 -1.46
CA VAL A 59 -10.16 10.05 -0.25
C VAL A 59 -9.13 11.08 0.19
N ASN A 60 -9.29 12.29 -0.31
CA ASN A 60 -8.48 13.41 0.17
C ASN A 60 -8.85 13.65 1.65
N GLN A 61 -7.81 13.82 2.48
CA GLN A 61 -7.96 14.14 3.90
C GLN A 61 -8.41 15.58 4.12
#